data_AF-A0AA39R9G8-F1
#
_entry.id   AF-A0AA39R9G8-F1
#
_cell.length_a   1.000
_cell.length_b   1.000
_cell.length_c   1.000
_cell.angle_alpha   90.00
_cell.angle_beta   90.00
_cell.angle_gamma   90.00
#
_symmetry.space_group_name_H-M   'P 1'
#
loop_
_entity.id
_entity.type
_entity.pdbx_description
1 polymer ?
#
loop_
_entity_poly.entity_id
_entity_poly.type
_entity_poly.pdbx_seq_one_letter_code
_entity_poly.pdbx_strand_id
1 'polypeptide(L)'
;MADTQAGFAASAAALDTITNAAENHPDLPQSHLHRPANHESAHQWLSKIIPVKYLDDLENRFHMGNYVIDRQTGEKSFEAMSIYVRLGMHLLYYGNEQERALHWTETLKLLKDKSEKMGREYDTPESKGHIEPFIQGFNLQDSLVEMVKPDPNSYATFNEFFAREIKESARPIAEPGNELVASSPADCRLTAYQTIDLATEYWIKGKGFSVAKLLGDEEVAQKFDGGSIVIARLAPQDYHRWHAPVSGEVVAINDIPGTYYTVNPQAINESGTLDVFCENKRSVMMLKRSSTGSPIAVIAVGAMLVGSIKYVGGVDQPGTTVRRGQCLGAFYYGGSTVIVLFPRGEIVLDQDLVRNSTEEKCETLMRVGWRVGTKE
;
A
#
# COMPACT_ATOMS: atom_id res chain seq x y z
N MET A 1 27.35 -5.18 -23.20
CA MET A 1 26.26 -6.05 -23.68
C MET A 1 26.35 -7.47 -23.12
N ALA A 2 27.50 -8.15 -23.19
CA ALA A 2 27.69 -9.46 -22.55
C ALA A 2 27.68 -9.41 -21.00
N ASP A 3 28.35 -8.44 -20.38
CA ASP A 3 28.36 -8.29 -18.90
C ASP A 3 26.99 -7.94 -18.31
N THR A 4 26.19 -7.13 -19.01
CA THR A 4 24.82 -6.80 -18.64
C THR A 4 23.88 -8.02 -18.70
N GLN A 5 24.11 -8.95 -19.62
CA GLN A 5 23.30 -10.16 -19.78
C GLN A 5 23.67 -11.23 -18.75
N ALA A 6 24.94 -11.29 -18.34
CA ALA A 6 25.41 -12.13 -17.24
C ALA A 6 24.93 -11.61 -15.88
N GLY A 7 24.95 -10.29 -15.65
CA GLY A 7 24.36 -9.66 -14.48
C GLY A 7 22.84 -9.88 -14.39
N PHE A 8 22.12 -9.78 -15.52
CA PHE A 8 20.70 -10.13 -15.62
C PHE A 8 20.42 -11.59 -15.24
N ALA A 9 21.13 -12.54 -15.83
CA ALA A 9 20.95 -13.95 -15.53
C ALA A 9 21.24 -14.26 -14.06
N ALA A 10 22.25 -13.60 -13.47
CA ALA A 10 22.58 -13.75 -12.06
C ALA A 10 21.50 -13.16 -11.13
N SER A 11 20.96 -11.96 -11.42
CA SER A 11 19.90 -11.34 -10.62
C SER A 11 18.56 -12.05 -10.78
N ALA A 12 18.20 -12.47 -12.00
CA ALA A 12 17.00 -13.27 -12.25
C ALA A 12 17.11 -14.65 -11.59
N ALA A 13 18.27 -15.32 -11.68
CA ALA A 13 18.51 -16.58 -11.00
C ALA A 13 18.55 -16.41 -9.48
N ALA A 14 19.07 -15.29 -8.95
CA ALA A 14 19.04 -15.00 -7.52
C ALA A 14 17.61 -14.75 -7.04
N LEU A 15 16.82 -13.96 -7.79
CA LEU A 15 15.41 -13.71 -7.47
C LEU A 15 14.58 -14.99 -7.57
N ASP A 16 14.74 -15.80 -8.62
CA ASP A 16 14.13 -17.12 -8.73
C ASP A 16 14.63 -18.05 -7.65
N THR A 17 15.90 -18.02 -7.26
CA THR A 17 16.42 -18.85 -6.16
C THR A 17 15.82 -18.42 -4.83
N ILE A 18 15.65 -17.12 -4.58
CA ILE A 18 15.06 -16.60 -3.35
C ILE A 18 13.55 -16.87 -3.31
N THR A 19 12.84 -16.65 -4.41
CA THR A 19 11.39 -16.97 -4.50
C THR A 19 11.17 -18.48 -4.48
N ASN A 20 11.93 -19.28 -5.22
CA ASN A 20 11.84 -20.74 -5.17
C ASN A 20 12.30 -21.31 -3.83
N ALA A 21 13.28 -20.71 -3.13
CA ALA A 21 13.68 -21.14 -1.78
C ALA A 21 12.64 -20.74 -0.72
N ALA A 22 11.92 -19.63 -0.92
CA ALA A 22 10.76 -19.27 -0.12
C ALA A 22 9.54 -20.14 -0.46
N GLU A 23 9.41 -20.66 -1.68
CA GLU A 23 8.35 -21.59 -2.08
C GLU A 23 8.67 -23.05 -1.65
N ASN A 24 9.94 -23.45 -1.65
CA ASN A 24 10.42 -24.81 -1.37
C ASN A 24 11.15 -24.93 -0.01
N HIS A 25 10.89 -24.01 0.92
CA HIS A 25 11.46 -24.10 2.27
C HIS A 25 11.01 -25.41 2.94
N PRO A 26 11.87 -26.12 3.69
CA PRO A 26 11.54 -27.41 4.31
C PRO A 26 10.43 -27.32 5.36
N ASP A 27 10.21 -26.13 5.92
CA ASP A 27 9.02 -25.81 6.70
C ASP A 27 7.89 -25.36 5.77
N LEU A 28 6.64 -25.76 6.03
CA LEU A 28 5.47 -25.38 5.21
C LEU A 28 5.44 -23.87 4.91
N PRO A 29 4.98 -23.39 3.72
CA PRO A 29 4.82 -21.97 3.38
C PRO A 29 4.15 -21.13 4.48
N GLN A 30 3.31 -21.81 5.26
CA GLN A 30 2.65 -21.41 6.50
C GLN A 30 3.57 -20.85 7.60
N SER A 31 4.90 -21.04 7.52
CA SER A 31 5.85 -20.74 8.58
C SER A 31 6.80 -19.56 8.30
N HIS A 32 6.85 -19.03 7.06
CA HIS A 32 7.86 -18.04 6.68
C HIS A 32 7.37 -16.94 5.70
N LEU A 33 6.34 -17.19 4.87
CA LEU A 33 5.87 -16.20 3.89
C LEU A 33 5.05 -15.05 4.52
N HIS A 34 4.32 -15.34 5.60
CA HIS A 34 3.42 -14.38 6.28
C HIS A 34 3.78 -14.15 7.75
N ARG A 35 5.00 -14.54 8.17
CA ARG A 35 5.43 -14.44 9.56
C ARG A 35 6.03 -13.04 9.83
N PRO A 36 5.47 -12.22 10.73
CA PRO A 36 6.04 -10.93 11.07
C PRO A 36 7.36 -11.09 11.83
N ALA A 37 8.21 -10.07 11.75
CA ALA A 37 9.58 -10.15 12.28
C ALA A 37 9.62 -10.35 13.81
N ASN A 38 8.59 -9.93 14.53
CA ASN A 38 8.51 -10.09 15.98
C ASN A 38 8.16 -11.51 16.44
N HIS A 39 7.89 -12.46 15.53
CA HIS A 39 7.65 -13.85 15.90
C HIS A 39 8.95 -14.53 16.34
N GLU A 40 8.95 -15.22 17.48
CA GLU A 40 10.16 -15.81 18.13
C GLU A 40 11.01 -16.71 17.21
N SER A 41 10.42 -17.26 16.16
CA SER A 41 11.06 -18.11 15.16
C SER A 41 11.41 -17.43 13.83
N ALA A 42 11.01 -16.17 13.60
CA ALA A 42 11.38 -15.42 12.39
C ALA A 42 12.89 -15.18 12.29
N HIS A 43 13.59 -15.22 13.42
CA HIS A 43 15.04 -15.00 13.56
C HIS A 43 15.76 -16.20 14.19
N GLN A 44 15.17 -17.40 14.25
CA GLN A 44 15.67 -18.48 15.12
C GLN A 44 17.11 -18.96 14.84
N TRP A 45 17.65 -18.74 13.65
CA TRP A 45 19.05 -19.03 13.33
C TRP A 45 19.95 -17.78 13.41
N LEU A 46 19.43 -16.60 13.08
CA LEU A 46 20.13 -15.30 13.14
C LEU A 46 20.32 -14.80 14.58
N SER A 47 19.31 -14.98 15.43
CA SER A 47 19.35 -14.70 16.87
C SER A 47 20.34 -15.58 17.64
N LYS A 48 20.80 -16.69 17.04
CA LYS A 48 21.91 -17.52 17.57
C LYS A 48 23.28 -16.90 17.31
N ILE A 49 23.38 -15.90 16.42
CA ILE A 49 24.64 -15.29 15.96
C ILE A 49 24.69 -13.78 16.29
N ILE A 50 23.57 -13.07 16.21
CA ILE A 50 23.46 -11.63 16.49
C ILE A 50 22.25 -11.40 17.41
N PRO A 51 22.40 -10.78 18.59
CA PRO A 51 21.27 -10.52 19.48
C PRO A 51 20.23 -9.61 18.82
N VAL A 52 18.94 -9.86 19.05
CA VAL A 52 17.80 -9.14 18.43
C VAL A 52 17.94 -7.61 18.54
N LYS A 53 18.36 -7.10 19.70
CA LYS A 53 18.61 -5.66 19.93
C LYS A 53 19.66 -5.04 18.99
N TYR A 54 20.66 -5.82 18.55
CA TYR A 54 21.65 -5.37 17.59
C TYR A 54 21.15 -5.50 16.15
N LEU A 55 20.22 -6.41 15.87
CA LEU A 55 19.54 -6.48 14.57
C LEU A 55 18.66 -5.24 14.37
N ASP A 56 17.89 -4.82 15.38
CA ASP A 56 17.07 -3.59 15.31
C ASP A 56 17.94 -2.34 15.06
N ASP A 57 19.11 -2.23 15.72
CA ASP A 57 20.04 -1.11 15.54
C ASP A 57 20.73 -1.13 14.17
N LEU A 58 21.03 -2.32 13.63
CA LEU A 58 21.57 -2.49 12.29
C LEU A 58 20.51 -2.19 11.23
N GLU A 59 19.28 -2.66 11.43
CA GLU A 59 18.12 -2.42 10.56
C GLU A 59 17.78 -0.94 10.46
N ASN A 60 17.82 -0.21 11.58
CA ASN A 60 17.68 1.24 11.61
C ASN A 60 18.81 1.97 10.86
N ARG A 61 20.06 1.49 10.99
CA ARG A 61 21.23 2.09 10.29
C ARG A 61 21.21 1.86 8.78
N PHE A 62 20.56 0.81 8.30
CA PHE A 62 20.49 0.46 6.88
C PHE A 62 19.11 0.74 6.25
N HIS A 63 18.28 1.57 6.90
CA HIS A 63 16.95 1.96 6.42
C HIS A 63 16.01 0.77 6.15
N MET A 64 16.16 -0.33 6.89
CA MET A 64 15.47 -1.58 6.62
C MET A 64 14.07 -1.69 7.25
N GLY A 65 13.30 -0.60 7.39
CA GLY A 65 11.89 -0.65 7.79
C GLY A 65 11.34 0.74 8.08
N ASN A 66 10.09 0.83 8.54
CA ASN A 66 9.43 2.13 8.68
C ASN A 66 8.79 2.33 10.06
N TYR A 67 8.90 3.55 10.58
CA TYR A 67 8.26 3.92 11.84
C TYR A 67 6.81 4.32 11.60
N VAL A 68 5.94 3.82 12.47
CA VAL A 68 4.50 4.06 12.45
C VAL A 68 4.08 4.59 13.80
N ILE A 69 3.34 5.69 13.80
CA ILE A 69 2.73 6.27 15.00
C ILE A 69 1.26 5.87 15.05
N ASP A 70 0.83 5.24 16.14
CA ASP A 70 -0.60 5.04 16.39
C ASP A 70 -1.26 6.38 16.71
N ARG A 71 -2.25 6.79 15.92
CA ARG A 71 -2.86 8.11 16.10
C ARG A 71 -3.62 8.27 17.41
N GLN A 72 -4.21 7.20 17.93
CA GLN A 72 -5.02 7.26 19.15
C GLN A 72 -4.15 7.26 20.40
N THR A 73 -3.09 6.44 20.43
CA THR A 73 -2.22 6.32 21.62
C THR A 73 -1.01 7.24 21.56
N GLY A 74 -0.62 7.69 20.36
CA GLY A 74 0.65 8.39 20.12
C GLY A 74 1.87 7.48 20.18
N GLU A 75 1.69 6.16 20.35
CA GLU A 75 2.79 5.21 20.45
C GLU A 75 3.51 5.08 19.11
N LYS A 76 4.83 5.23 19.13
CA LYS A 76 5.70 5.03 17.97
C LYS A 76 6.23 3.61 18.00
N SER A 77 5.90 2.85 16.96
CA SER A 77 6.34 1.47 16.77
C SER A 77 7.09 1.34 15.45
N PHE A 78 7.88 0.29 15.32
CA PHE A 78 8.56 -0.05 14.07
C PHE A 78 7.79 -1.16 13.37
N GLU A 79 7.44 -0.96 12.10
CA GLU A 79 6.74 -1.98 11.33
C GLU A 79 7.68 -3.15 11.03
N ALA A 80 7.47 -4.24 11.77
CA ALA A 80 8.23 -5.47 11.64
C ALA A 80 7.90 -6.18 10.31
N MET A 81 8.89 -6.33 9.42
CA MET A 81 8.82 -7.15 8.21
C MET A 81 9.81 -8.31 8.29
N SER A 82 9.50 -9.47 7.71
CA SER A 82 10.46 -10.58 7.66
C SER A 82 11.80 -10.12 7.07
N ILE A 83 12.91 -10.41 7.76
CA ILE A 83 14.26 -9.99 7.35
C ILE A 83 14.60 -10.46 5.93
N TYR A 84 14.07 -11.60 5.50
CA TYR A 84 14.26 -12.13 4.15
C TYR A 84 13.57 -11.28 3.09
N VAL A 85 12.35 -10.81 3.36
CA VAL A 85 11.62 -9.90 2.48
C VAL A 85 12.36 -8.57 2.44
N ARG A 86 12.85 -8.08 3.58
CA ARG A 86 13.63 -6.83 3.65
C ARG A 86 14.96 -6.91 2.91
N LEU A 87 15.71 -7.99 3.08
CA LEU A 87 16.97 -8.24 2.37
C LEU A 87 16.73 -8.40 0.86
N GLY A 88 15.69 -9.14 0.46
CA GLY A 88 15.32 -9.26 -0.96
C GLY A 88 14.90 -7.93 -1.55
N MET A 89 14.15 -7.12 -0.81
CA MET A 89 13.75 -5.77 -1.23
C MET A 89 14.94 -4.81 -1.32
N HIS A 90 15.84 -4.82 -0.34
CA HIS A 90 17.05 -4.01 -0.37
C HIS A 90 17.94 -4.38 -1.55
N LEU A 91 18.11 -5.68 -1.83
CA LEU A 91 18.88 -6.17 -2.97
C LEU A 91 18.24 -5.83 -4.34
N LEU A 92 16.92 -5.66 -4.40
CA LEU A 92 16.23 -5.30 -5.65
C LEU A 92 16.19 -3.79 -5.85
N TYR A 93 15.85 -3.03 -4.81
CA TYR A 93 15.43 -1.63 -4.92
C TYR A 93 16.44 -0.60 -4.37
N TYR A 94 17.55 -1.04 -3.75
CA TYR A 94 18.56 -0.13 -3.20
C TYR A 94 19.87 -0.20 -4.01
N GLY A 95 20.26 0.93 -4.62
CA GLY A 95 21.51 1.11 -5.39
C GLY A 95 21.33 1.28 -6.91
N ASN A 96 22.26 2.04 -7.52
CA ASN A 96 22.17 2.52 -8.91
C ASN A 96 22.32 1.42 -10.00
N GLU A 97 23.03 0.32 -9.72
CA GLU A 97 23.22 -0.78 -10.70
C GLU A 97 22.01 -1.72 -10.73
N GLN A 98 21.38 -1.96 -9.58
CA GLN A 98 20.16 -2.74 -9.42
C GLN A 98 18.94 -2.04 -10.04
N GLU A 99 18.88 -0.70 -9.94
CA GLU A 99 17.89 0.16 -10.58
C GLU A 99 17.83 -0.03 -12.12
N ARG A 100 18.99 -0.05 -12.79
CA ARG A 100 19.06 -0.28 -14.24
C ARG A 100 18.50 -1.65 -14.62
N ALA A 101 18.63 -2.64 -13.74
CA ALA A 101 18.09 -3.97 -13.96
C ALA A 101 16.56 -4.04 -13.77
N LEU A 102 15.97 -3.23 -12.89
CA LEU A 102 14.52 -3.16 -12.68
C LEU A 102 13.78 -2.50 -13.86
N HIS A 103 14.42 -1.55 -14.54
CA HIS A 103 13.87 -0.95 -15.78
C HIS A 103 14.07 -1.80 -17.03
N TRP A 104 14.73 -2.96 -16.94
CA TRP A 104 14.81 -3.87 -18.08
C TRP A 104 13.45 -4.49 -18.35
N THR A 105 13.03 -4.45 -19.62
CA THR A 105 11.74 -4.96 -20.10
C THR A 105 11.47 -6.40 -19.63
N GLU A 106 12.52 -7.23 -19.54
CA GLU A 106 12.38 -8.63 -19.09
C GLU A 106 12.19 -8.76 -17.57
N THR A 107 12.79 -7.88 -16.76
CA THR A 107 12.55 -7.84 -15.31
C THR A 107 11.13 -7.39 -15.02
N LEU A 108 10.64 -6.37 -15.75
CA LEU A 108 9.25 -5.91 -15.66
C LEU A 108 8.26 -6.99 -16.06
N LYS A 109 8.58 -7.74 -17.12
CA LYS A 109 7.79 -8.88 -17.56
C LYS A 109 7.76 -10.00 -16.50
N LEU A 110 8.91 -10.34 -15.90
CA LEU A 110 8.99 -11.32 -14.83
C LEU A 110 8.14 -10.92 -13.60
N LEU A 111 8.27 -9.67 -13.13
CA LEU A 111 7.52 -9.17 -11.98
C LEU A 111 6.01 -9.18 -12.24
N LYS A 112 5.61 -8.81 -13.46
CA LYS A 112 4.22 -8.90 -13.92
C LYS A 112 3.73 -10.35 -13.95
N ASP A 113 4.46 -11.23 -14.63
CA ASP A 113 4.07 -12.65 -14.80
C ASP A 113 3.95 -13.36 -13.45
N LYS A 114 4.88 -13.12 -12.51
CA LYS A 114 4.83 -13.64 -11.14
C LYS A 114 3.64 -13.08 -10.36
N SER A 115 3.38 -11.77 -10.43
CA SER A 115 2.23 -11.16 -9.74
C SER A 115 0.89 -11.69 -10.26
N GLU A 116 0.74 -11.83 -11.58
CA GLU A 116 -0.46 -12.41 -12.20
C GLU A 116 -0.61 -13.90 -11.90
N LYS A 117 0.49 -14.66 -11.88
CA LYS A 117 0.49 -16.08 -11.52
C LYS A 117 0.03 -16.28 -10.08
N MET A 118 0.62 -15.58 -9.13
CA MET A 118 0.23 -15.66 -7.71
C MET A 118 -1.21 -15.20 -7.50
N GLY A 119 -1.65 -14.14 -8.21
CA GLY A 119 -3.05 -13.72 -8.17
C GLY A 119 -4.02 -14.85 -8.56
N ARG A 120 -3.71 -15.60 -9.63
CA ARG A 120 -4.50 -16.76 -10.06
C ARG A 120 -4.44 -17.92 -9.07
N GLU A 121 -3.27 -18.18 -8.49
CA GLU A 121 -3.10 -19.21 -7.45
C GLU A 121 -3.95 -18.91 -6.21
N TYR A 122 -4.03 -17.65 -5.78
CA TYR A 122 -4.88 -17.25 -4.65
C TYR A 122 -6.39 -17.17 -4.95
N ASP A 123 -6.78 -17.33 -6.22
CA ASP A 123 -8.17 -17.51 -6.63
C ASP A 123 -8.58 -18.99 -6.68
N THR A 124 -7.68 -19.94 -6.45
CA THR A 124 -8.04 -21.37 -6.42
C THR A 124 -8.53 -21.82 -5.04
N PRO A 125 -9.39 -22.85 -4.93
CA PRO A 125 -9.87 -23.36 -3.64
C PRO A 125 -8.75 -23.84 -2.70
N GLU A 126 -7.64 -24.35 -3.24
CA GLU A 126 -6.49 -24.85 -2.48
C GLU A 126 -5.84 -23.72 -1.65
N SER A 127 -5.91 -22.48 -2.14
CA SER A 127 -5.38 -21.31 -1.45
C SER A 127 -6.01 -21.08 -0.08
N LYS A 128 -7.21 -21.62 0.20
CA LYS A 128 -7.87 -21.54 1.51
C LYS A 128 -6.95 -21.98 2.66
N GLY A 129 -6.03 -22.91 2.41
CA GLY A 129 -5.03 -23.37 3.38
C GLY A 129 -4.07 -22.28 3.87
N HIS A 130 -4.05 -21.10 3.25
CA HIS A 130 -3.21 -19.95 3.62
C HIS A 130 -3.91 -18.99 4.60
N ILE A 131 -5.23 -19.08 4.76
CA ILE A 131 -6.00 -18.16 5.61
C ILE A 131 -5.58 -18.25 7.07
N GLU A 132 -5.58 -19.45 7.65
CA GLU A 132 -5.25 -19.66 9.06
C GLU A 132 -3.80 -19.28 9.39
N PRO A 133 -2.77 -19.70 8.60
CA PRO A 133 -1.40 -19.22 8.78
C PRO A 133 -1.26 -17.71 8.69
N PHE A 134 -2.04 -17.05 7.82
CA PHE A 134 -2.00 -15.60 7.68
C PHE A 134 -2.59 -14.91 8.91
N ILE A 135 -3.72 -15.40 9.44
CA ILE A 135 -4.33 -14.91 10.68
C ILE A 135 -3.36 -15.05 11.84
N GLN A 136 -2.71 -16.21 11.97
CA GLN A 136 -1.73 -16.48 13.02
C GLN A 136 -0.47 -15.65 12.87
N GLY A 137 0.03 -15.51 11.64
CA GLY A 137 1.17 -14.67 11.33
C GLY A 137 0.92 -13.24 11.81
N PHE A 138 -0.16 -12.60 11.35
CA PHE A 138 -0.41 -11.19 11.63
C PHE A 138 -1.23 -10.90 12.89
N ASN A 139 -1.48 -11.91 13.73
CA ASN A 139 -2.30 -11.81 14.96
C ASN A 139 -3.68 -11.17 14.70
N LEU A 140 -4.40 -11.66 13.69
CA LEU A 140 -5.67 -11.05 13.26
C LEU A 140 -6.91 -11.59 14.00
N GLN A 141 -6.75 -12.56 14.91
CA GLN A 141 -7.85 -13.31 15.54
C GLN A 141 -8.89 -12.38 16.15
N ASP A 142 -8.44 -11.38 16.91
CA ASP A 142 -9.32 -10.43 17.61
C ASP A 142 -10.04 -9.48 16.63
N SER A 143 -9.45 -9.21 15.47
CA SER A 143 -10.04 -8.31 14.45
C SER A 143 -11.14 -8.98 13.62
N LEU A 144 -11.20 -10.32 13.58
CA LEU A 144 -12.16 -11.05 12.75
C LEU A 144 -13.62 -10.75 13.12
N VAL A 145 -13.89 -10.41 14.37
CA VAL A 145 -15.24 -10.04 14.84
C VAL A 145 -15.77 -8.78 14.14
N GLU A 146 -14.90 -7.91 13.66
CA GLU A 146 -15.25 -6.70 12.90
C GLU A 146 -15.72 -7.03 11.47
N MET A 147 -15.38 -8.21 10.95
CA MET A 147 -15.71 -8.62 9.58
C MET A 147 -17.18 -9.04 9.42
N VAL A 148 -17.71 -8.92 8.21
CA VAL A 148 -19.06 -9.39 7.87
C VAL A 148 -19.17 -10.92 7.97
N LYS A 149 -18.10 -11.63 7.60
CA LYS A 149 -17.95 -13.09 7.79
C LYS A 149 -16.81 -13.35 8.80
N PRO A 150 -17.09 -13.39 10.12
CA PRO A 150 -16.02 -13.56 11.12
C PRO A 150 -15.33 -14.93 11.09
N ASP A 151 -16.04 -15.97 10.65
CA ASP A 151 -15.48 -17.32 10.57
C ASP A 151 -14.56 -17.47 9.33
N PRO A 152 -13.25 -17.71 9.50
CA PRO A 152 -12.33 -17.92 8.39
C PRO A 152 -12.71 -19.06 7.45
N ASN A 153 -13.48 -20.05 7.94
CA ASN A 153 -13.94 -21.17 7.10
C ASN A 153 -15.06 -20.77 6.13
N SER A 154 -15.65 -19.59 6.28
CA SER A 154 -16.71 -19.07 5.39
C SER A 154 -16.18 -18.55 4.04
N TYR A 155 -14.86 -18.45 3.88
CA TYR A 155 -14.21 -18.05 2.64
C TYR A 155 -13.82 -19.27 1.81
N ALA A 156 -14.02 -19.19 0.50
CA ALA A 156 -13.70 -20.27 -0.44
C ALA A 156 -12.23 -20.23 -0.89
N THR A 157 -11.63 -19.04 -0.94
CA THR A 157 -10.26 -18.81 -1.40
C THR A 157 -9.55 -17.80 -0.51
N PHE A 158 -8.23 -17.75 -0.58
CA PHE A 158 -7.45 -16.77 0.15
C PHE A 158 -7.71 -15.34 -0.33
N ASN A 159 -7.91 -15.13 -1.63
CA ASN A 159 -8.26 -13.81 -2.14
C ASN A 159 -9.63 -13.33 -1.63
N GLU A 160 -10.61 -14.21 -1.46
CA GLU A 160 -11.90 -13.83 -0.83
C GLU A 160 -11.70 -13.37 0.62
N PHE A 161 -10.81 -14.03 1.37
CA PHE A 161 -10.46 -13.63 2.73
C PHE A 161 -9.61 -12.34 2.76
N PHE A 162 -8.67 -12.17 1.84
CA PHE A 162 -7.82 -10.97 1.79
C PHE A 162 -8.67 -9.72 1.49
N ALA A 163 -9.60 -9.85 0.53
CA ALA A 163 -10.60 -8.86 0.19
C ALA A 163 -11.87 -8.95 1.06
N ARG A 164 -11.77 -9.49 2.29
CA ARG A 164 -12.90 -9.62 3.24
C ARG A 164 -13.65 -8.32 3.43
N GLU A 165 -14.95 -8.42 3.76
CA GLU A 165 -15.81 -7.28 4.08
C GLU A 165 -15.78 -6.96 5.56
N ILE A 166 -15.80 -5.67 5.88
CA ILE A 166 -15.90 -5.18 7.25
C ILE A 166 -17.30 -4.62 7.53
N LYS A 167 -17.80 -4.82 8.76
CA LYS A 167 -19.06 -4.23 9.20
C LYS A 167 -18.93 -2.72 9.25
N GLU A 168 -19.94 -1.99 8.76
CA GLU A 168 -19.94 -0.53 8.83
C GLU A 168 -19.82 -0.01 10.27
N SER A 169 -20.41 -0.72 11.23
CA SER A 169 -20.32 -0.37 12.66
C SER A 169 -18.90 -0.45 13.23
N ALA A 170 -17.97 -1.18 12.59
CA ALA A 170 -16.57 -1.27 13.00
C ALA A 170 -15.73 -0.09 12.48
N ARG A 171 -16.23 0.69 11.51
CA ARG A 171 -15.56 1.86 10.94
C ARG A 171 -16.47 3.10 10.98
N PRO A 172 -16.81 3.59 12.19
CA PRO A 172 -17.65 4.77 12.33
C PRO A 172 -16.98 6.00 11.70
N ILE A 173 -17.78 6.81 11.01
CA ILE A 173 -17.31 8.03 10.35
C ILE A 173 -17.15 9.14 11.38
N ALA A 174 -15.97 9.77 11.41
CA ALA A 174 -15.72 10.93 12.25
C ALA A 174 -16.56 12.12 11.78
N GLU A 175 -17.23 12.79 12.72
CA GLU A 175 -18.11 13.93 12.48
C GLU A 175 -19.11 13.65 11.33
N PRO A 176 -20.01 12.65 11.47
CA PRO A 176 -20.81 12.16 10.34
C PRO A 176 -21.76 13.21 9.76
N GLY A 177 -22.17 14.22 10.54
CA GLY A 177 -22.99 15.35 10.09
C GLY A 177 -22.21 16.51 9.44
N ASN A 178 -20.88 16.41 9.35
CA ASN A 178 -20.02 17.46 8.78
C ASN A 178 -19.48 17.04 7.41
N GLU A 179 -20.13 17.46 6.33
CA GLU A 179 -19.72 17.17 4.94
C GLU A 179 -18.44 17.93 4.50
N LEU A 180 -17.92 18.83 5.35
CA LEU A 180 -16.63 19.51 5.13
C LEU A 180 -15.44 18.66 5.57
N VAL A 181 -15.67 17.58 6.33
CA VAL A 181 -14.62 16.65 6.73
C VAL A 181 -14.32 15.63 5.63
N ALA A 182 -13.03 15.35 5.43
CA ALA A 182 -12.57 14.19 4.66
C ALA A 182 -12.10 13.08 5.60
N SER A 183 -12.41 11.83 5.26
CA SER A 183 -12.04 10.64 6.03
C SER A 183 -10.90 9.88 5.37
N SER A 184 -10.17 9.09 6.17
CA SER A 184 -9.19 8.14 5.68
C SER A 184 -9.86 7.16 4.72
N PRO A 185 -9.26 6.92 3.54
CA PRO A 185 -9.83 6.02 2.55
C PRO A 185 -9.62 4.55 2.89
N ALA A 186 -8.72 4.21 3.82
CA ALA A 186 -8.34 2.84 4.12
C ALA A 186 -7.92 2.66 5.59
N ASP A 187 -7.90 1.40 6.03
CA ASP A 187 -7.07 1.00 7.17
C ASP A 187 -5.63 0.90 6.67
N CYS A 188 -4.74 1.73 7.20
CA CYS A 188 -3.48 1.98 6.54
C CYS A 188 -2.41 2.57 7.46
N ARG A 189 -1.18 2.60 6.93
CA ARG A 189 -0.11 3.52 7.33
C ARG A 189 -0.17 4.74 6.42
N LEU A 190 -0.58 5.87 6.97
CA LEU A 190 -0.91 7.08 6.24
C LEU A 190 0.20 8.12 6.37
N THR A 191 0.58 8.75 5.25
CA THR A 191 1.28 10.04 5.25
C THR A 191 0.41 11.11 4.62
N ALA A 192 0.55 12.35 5.09
CA ALA A 192 -0.29 13.47 4.74
C ALA A 192 0.56 14.73 4.57
N TYR A 193 0.41 15.40 3.42
CA TYR A 193 1.17 16.60 3.09
C TYR A 193 0.21 17.69 2.62
N GLN A 194 0.30 18.86 3.25
CA GLN A 194 -0.58 19.99 2.93
C GLN A 194 -0.35 20.49 1.50
N THR A 195 0.84 20.26 0.94
CA THR A 195 1.15 20.50 -0.47
C THR A 195 1.85 19.29 -1.09
N ILE A 196 1.66 19.09 -2.40
CA ILE A 196 2.40 18.08 -3.19
C ILE A 196 3.90 18.33 -3.15
N ASP A 197 4.34 19.59 -3.11
CA ASP A 197 5.76 19.93 -2.99
C ASP A 197 6.37 19.32 -1.71
N LEU A 198 5.68 19.45 -0.57
CA LEU A 198 6.09 18.80 0.68
C LEU A 198 6.14 17.27 0.52
N ALA A 199 5.20 16.65 -0.20
CA ALA A 199 5.26 15.22 -0.44
C ALA A 199 6.51 14.81 -1.23
N THR A 200 6.91 15.58 -2.25
CA THR A 200 8.16 15.33 -2.99
C THR A 200 9.42 15.65 -2.19
N GLU A 201 9.33 16.59 -1.24
CA GLU A 201 10.41 16.94 -0.32
C GLU A 201 10.64 15.89 0.77
N TYR A 202 9.59 15.25 1.29
CA TYR A 202 9.73 14.34 2.44
C TYR A 202 9.58 12.86 2.06
N TRP A 203 8.81 12.54 1.02
CA TRP A 203 8.36 11.17 0.78
C TRP A 203 8.65 10.65 -0.62
N ILE A 204 8.12 11.30 -1.64
CA ILE A 204 8.14 10.82 -3.02
C ILE A 204 9.47 11.23 -3.67
N LYS A 205 10.45 10.33 -3.63
CA LYS A 205 11.82 10.59 -4.08
C LYS A 205 12.19 9.96 -5.42
N GLY A 206 11.25 9.20 -5.98
CA GLY A 206 11.32 8.64 -7.32
C GLY A 206 11.56 9.70 -8.40
N LYS A 207 12.38 9.36 -9.40
CA LYS A 207 12.77 10.31 -10.44
C LYS A 207 11.63 10.56 -11.42
N GLY A 208 11.22 11.82 -11.50
CA GLY A 208 10.28 12.28 -12.53
C GLY A 208 8.82 12.15 -12.15
N PHE A 209 8.51 11.97 -10.86
CA PHE A 209 7.17 12.10 -10.34
C PHE A 209 6.53 13.43 -10.74
N SER A 210 5.30 13.36 -11.24
CA SER A 210 4.45 14.53 -11.43
C SER A 210 2.98 14.14 -11.30
N VAL A 211 2.14 15.09 -10.89
CA VAL A 211 0.69 14.86 -10.80
C VAL A 211 0.10 14.50 -12.16
N ALA A 212 0.59 15.12 -13.24
CA ALA A 212 0.19 14.80 -14.61
C ALA A 212 0.44 13.34 -14.97
N LYS A 213 1.64 12.82 -14.66
CA LYS A 213 1.92 11.39 -14.85
C LYS A 213 1.04 10.54 -13.95
N LEU A 214 0.91 10.88 -12.67
CA LEU A 214 0.10 10.14 -11.71
C LEU A 214 -1.37 10.02 -12.17
N LEU A 215 -1.95 11.08 -12.72
CA LEU A 215 -3.33 11.10 -13.19
C LEU A 215 -3.49 10.61 -14.64
N GLY A 216 -2.40 10.57 -15.41
CA GLY A 216 -2.41 10.26 -16.84
C GLY A 216 -3.07 11.35 -17.69
N ASP A 217 -3.22 12.56 -17.14
CA ASP A 217 -3.94 13.68 -17.75
C ASP A 217 -3.38 15.02 -17.25
N GLU A 218 -2.80 15.79 -18.17
CA GLU A 218 -2.16 17.09 -17.89
C GLU A 218 -3.18 18.17 -17.52
N GLU A 219 -4.34 18.20 -18.17
CA GLU A 219 -5.37 19.21 -17.93
C GLU A 219 -6.06 19.00 -16.59
N VAL A 220 -6.31 17.73 -16.23
CA VAL A 220 -6.85 17.40 -14.91
C VAL A 220 -5.82 17.70 -13.82
N ALA A 221 -4.54 17.44 -14.05
CA ALA A 221 -3.48 17.70 -13.07
C ALA A 221 -3.34 19.17 -12.67
N GLN A 222 -3.59 20.11 -13.59
CA GLN A 222 -3.58 21.55 -13.29
C GLN A 222 -4.58 21.93 -12.19
N LYS A 223 -5.67 21.17 -12.03
CA LYS A 223 -6.67 21.41 -10.97
C LYS A 223 -6.15 21.13 -9.57
N PHE A 224 -5.02 20.43 -9.46
CA PHE A 224 -4.37 20.05 -8.20
C PHE A 224 -3.08 20.82 -7.94
N ASP A 225 -2.78 21.88 -8.70
CA ASP A 225 -1.57 22.68 -8.49
C ASP A 225 -1.52 23.31 -7.08
N GLY A 226 -0.42 23.07 -6.35
CA GLY A 226 -0.29 23.37 -4.92
C GLY A 226 -1.40 22.79 -4.04
N GLY A 227 -2.02 21.69 -4.48
CA GLY A 227 -3.00 20.92 -3.72
C GLY A 227 -2.37 20.02 -2.67
N SER A 228 -3.21 19.44 -1.82
CA SER A 228 -2.82 18.53 -0.76
C SER A 228 -2.88 17.08 -1.21
N ILE A 229 -2.04 16.23 -0.59
CA ILE A 229 -1.95 14.81 -0.93
C ILE A 229 -1.93 13.96 0.34
N VAL A 230 -2.70 12.87 0.29
CA VAL A 230 -2.76 11.83 1.33
C VAL A 230 -2.40 10.52 0.68
N ILE A 231 -1.45 9.79 1.28
CA ILE A 231 -0.94 8.51 0.77
C ILE A 231 -1.22 7.46 1.84
N ALA A 232 -2.20 6.60 1.59
CA ALA A 232 -2.63 5.54 2.49
C ALA A 232 -2.07 4.20 2.01
N ARG A 233 -0.96 3.75 2.60
CA ARG A 233 -0.36 2.45 2.28
C ARG A 233 -1.02 1.36 3.12
N LEU A 234 -1.52 0.31 2.47
CA LEU A 234 -2.12 -0.85 3.12
C LEU A 234 -1.04 -1.93 3.23
N ALA A 235 -0.63 -2.22 4.45
CA ALA A 235 0.27 -3.33 4.74
C ALA A 235 -0.49 -4.65 4.69
N PRO A 236 0.19 -5.80 4.50
CA PRO A 236 -0.47 -7.09 4.34
C PRO A 236 -1.53 -7.39 5.41
N GLN A 237 -1.27 -7.11 6.68
CA GLN A 237 -2.19 -7.32 7.80
C GLN A 237 -3.48 -6.49 7.77
N ASP A 238 -3.52 -5.41 7.00
CA ASP A 238 -4.64 -4.48 7.01
C ASP A 238 -5.91 -5.06 6.37
N TYR A 239 -6.99 -4.28 6.45
CA TYR A 239 -8.20 -4.51 5.68
C TYR A 239 -8.02 -3.90 4.28
N HIS A 240 -7.99 -4.74 3.24
CA HIS A 240 -7.56 -4.37 1.88
C HIS A 240 -8.68 -3.86 0.97
N ARG A 241 -9.62 -3.09 1.53
CA ARG A 241 -10.59 -2.34 0.73
C ARG A 241 -10.43 -0.85 0.97
N TRP A 242 -10.76 -0.06 -0.04
CA TRP A 242 -10.73 1.39 0.03
C TRP A 242 -12.12 1.99 -0.08
N HIS A 243 -12.27 3.15 0.52
CA HIS A 243 -13.53 3.82 0.77
C HIS A 243 -13.48 5.27 0.29
N ALA A 244 -14.65 5.84 0.03
CA ALA A 244 -14.78 7.22 -0.41
C ALA A 244 -14.34 8.17 0.72
N PRO A 245 -13.32 9.02 0.51
CA PRO A 245 -12.87 9.96 1.54
C PRO A 245 -13.86 11.10 1.77
N VAL A 246 -14.71 11.39 0.78
CA VAL A 246 -15.75 12.43 0.81
C VAL A 246 -17.00 11.93 0.10
N SER A 247 -18.16 12.53 0.39
CA SER A 247 -19.38 12.34 -0.40
C SER A 247 -19.26 13.09 -1.73
N GLY A 248 -19.71 12.50 -2.82
CA GLY A 248 -19.56 13.09 -4.14
C GLY A 248 -20.16 12.28 -5.28
N GLU A 249 -20.11 12.84 -6.47
CA GLU A 249 -20.48 12.16 -7.72
C GLU A 249 -19.21 11.67 -8.43
N VAL A 250 -19.20 10.43 -8.88
CA VAL A 250 -18.13 9.88 -9.72
C VAL A 250 -18.22 10.50 -11.12
N VAL A 251 -17.18 11.22 -11.53
CA VAL A 251 -17.16 11.95 -12.80
C VAL A 251 -16.46 11.14 -13.90
N ALA A 252 -15.38 10.46 -13.55
CA ALA A 252 -14.59 9.67 -14.48
C ALA A 252 -13.76 8.62 -13.76
N ILE A 253 -13.48 7.52 -14.44
CA ILE A 253 -12.48 6.52 -14.06
C ILE A 253 -11.47 6.43 -15.20
N ASN A 254 -10.18 6.47 -14.87
CA ASN A 254 -9.09 6.25 -15.81
C ASN A 254 -8.18 5.13 -15.31
N ASP A 255 -8.20 3.99 -15.99
CA ASP A 255 -7.31 2.86 -15.68
C ASP A 255 -6.01 3.00 -16.46
N ILE A 256 -4.90 3.10 -15.72
CA ILE A 256 -3.57 3.30 -16.29
C ILE A 256 -2.78 2.01 -16.12
N PRO A 257 -2.38 1.34 -17.22
CA PRO A 257 -1.53 0.17 -17.15
C PRO A 257 -0.14 0.56 -16.64
N GLY A 258 0.54 -0.37 -16.00
CA GLY A 258 1.85 -0.12 -15.43
C GLY A 258 2.50 -1.39 -14.90
N THR A 259 3.59 -1.19 -14.16
CA THR A 259 4.36 -2.24 -13.50
C THR A 259 3.76 -2.56 -12.12
N TYR A 260 4.49 -3.36 -11.34
CA TYR A 260 4.10 -3.79 -10.00
C TYR A 260 5.29 -3.69 -9.05
N TYR A 261 5.94 -2.52 -8.98
CA TYR A 261 6.95 -2.28 -7.97
C TYR A 261 6.33 -2.29 -6.57
N THR A 262 7.16 -2.53 -5.56
CA THR A 262 6.73 -2.47 -4.17
C THR A 262 6.44 -1.03 -3.72
N VAL A 263 5.38 -0.86 -2.94
CA VAL A 263 5.01 0.42 -2.30
C VAL A 263 5.59 0.56 -0.90
N ASN A 264 6.61 -0.24 -0.55
CA ASN A 264 7.32 -0.07 0.70
C ASN A 264 8.03 1.30 0.72
N PRO A 265 7.99 2.02 1.86
CA PRO A 265 8.69 3.30 2.04
C PRO A 265 10.13 3.31 1.51
N GLN A 266 10.90 2.23 1.67
CA GLN A 266 12.26 2.14 1.11
C GLN A 266 12.31 2.41 -0.40
N ALA A 267 11.39 1.85 -1.17
CA ALA A 267 11.36 2.05 -2.62
C ALA A 267 10.83 3.45 -3.01
N ILE A 268 9.98 4.05 -2.18
CA ILE A 268 9.39 5.36 -2.44
C ILE A 268 10.36 6.50 -2.06
N ASN A 269 11.12 6.32 -0.97
CA ASN A 269 12.03 7.31 -0.41
C ASN A 269 13.45 7.25 -1.00
N GLU A 270 13.76 6.26 -1.82
CA GLU A 270 15.08 6.15 -2.46
C GLU A 270 15.23 7.18 -3.58
N SER A 271 16.14 8.13 -3.37
CA SER A 271 16.26 9.31 -4.23
C SER A 271 16.87 8.99 -5.58
N GLY A 272 16.22 9.47 -6.64
CA GLY A 272 16.72 9.35 -8.01
C GLY A 272 16.45 8.02 -8.69
N THR A 273 15.67 7.14 -8.05
CA THR A 273 15.34 5.79 -8.53
C THR A 273 13.92 5.75 -9.14
N LEU A 274 13.12 4.73 -8.79
CA LEU A 274 11.82 4.41 -9.39
C LEU A 274 10.74 5.41 -9.03
N ASP A 275 9.95 5.81 -10.03
CA ASP A 275 8.70 6.54 -9.80
C ASP A 275 7.56 5.54 -9.53
N VAL A 276 7.61 4.91 -8.35
CA VAL A 276 6.73 3.79 -7.97
C VAL A 276 5.26 4.09 -8.25
N PHE A 277 4.77 5.28 -7.87
CA PHE A 277 3.36 5.61 -8.01
C PHE A 277 2.93 5.88 -9.46
N CYS A 278 3.79 6.47 -10.30
CA CYS A 278 3.45 6.76 -11.69
C CYS A 278 3.78 5.60 -12.64
N GLU A 279 4.71 4.72 -12.29
CA GLU A 279 5.05 3.54 -13.09
C GLU A 279 4.14 2.34 -12.79
N ASN A 280 3.63 2.21 -11.55
CA ASN A 280 2.74 1.11 -11.23
C ASN A 280 1.37 1.23 -11.90
N LYS A 281 0.76 0.07 -12.16
CA LYS A 281 -0.65 -0.03 -12.57
C LYS A 281 -1.54 0.64 -11.51
N ARG A 282 -2.48 1.47 -11.96
CA ARG A 282 -3.38 2.19 -11.07
C ARG A 282 -4.72 2.52 -11.74
N SER A 283 -5.72 2.81 -10.92
CA SER A 283 -7.03 3.31 -11.35
C SER A 283 -7.28 4.66 -10.70
N VAL A 284 -7.61 5.67 -11.50
CA VAL A 284 -7.85 7.04 -11.06
C VAL A 284 -9.35 7.32 -11.10
N MET A 285 -9.98 7.42 -9.93
CA MET A 285 -11.37 7.85 -9.79
C MET A 285 -11.43 9.35 -9.50
N MET A 286 -12.13 10.09 -10.35
CA MET A 286 -12.42 11.50 -10.15
C MET A 286 -13.79 11.66 -9.51
N LEU A 287 -13.84 12.28 -8.34
CA LEU A 287 -15.06 12.66 -7.65
C LEU A 287 -15.31 14.16 -7.79
N LYS A 288 -16.57 14.56 -7.95
CA LYS A 288 -17.04 15.91 -7.70
C LYS A 288 -17.64 15.95 -6.30
N ARG A 289 -16.94 16.58 -5.36
CA ARG A 289 -17.35 16.62 -3.95
C ARG A 289 -18.71 17.31 -3.78
N SER A 290 -19.62 16.71 -3.04
CA SER A 290 -20.98 17.24 -2.87
C SER A 290 -21.03 18.59 -2.16
N SER A 291 -20.19 18.80 -1.14
CA SER A 291 -20.23 20.02 -0.31
C SER A 291 -19.63 21.27 -0.98
N THR A 292 -18.72 21.09 -1.94
CA THR A 292 -17.93 22.20 -2.50
C THR A 292 -17.95 22.25 -4.02
N GLY A 293 -18.33 21.16 -4.69
CA GLY A 293 -18.19 20.98 -6.13
C GLY A 293 -16.76 20.77 -6.60
N SER A 294 -15.76 20.76 -5.69
CA SER A 294 -14.36 20.61 -6.03
C SER A 294 -14.04 19.20 -6.56
N PRO A 295 -13.11 19.06 -7.52
CA PRO A 295 -12.64 17.76 -7.98
C PRO A 295 -11.71 17.12 -6.94
N ILE A 296 -11.98 15.87 -6.57
CA ILE A 296 -11.10 15.06 -5.70
C ILE A 296 -10.64 13.84 -6.51
N ALA A 297 -9.35 13.56 -6.55
CA ALA A 297 -8.84 12.33 -7.17
C ALA A 297 -8.64 11.26 -6.09
N VAL A 298 -9.18 10.07 -6.30
CA VAL A 298 -8.95 8.87 -5.48
C VAL A 298 -8.27 7.84 -6.38
N ILE A 299 -7.01 7.52 -6.07
CA ILE A 299 -6.14 6.75 -6.95
C ILE A 299 -5.79 5.45 -6.25
N ALA A 300 -6.30 4.33 -6.75
CA ALA A 300 -5.92 3.01 -6.29
C ALA A 300 -4.67 2.55 -7.04
N VAL A 301 -3.56 2.34 -6.34
CA VAL A 301 -2.27 1.93 -6.92
C VAL A 301 -2.00 0.47 -6.54
N GLY A 302 -1.86 -0.40 -7.55
CA GLY A 302 -1.40 -1.77 -7.36
C GLY A 302 0.10 -1.81 -7.08
N ALA A 303 0.57 -2.86 -6.42
CA ALA A 303 1.99 -3.06 -6.16
C ALA A 303 2.38 -4.52 -6.43
N MET A 304 3.65 -4.86 -6.18
CA MET A 304 4.15 -6.22 -6.28
C MET A 304 3.21 -7.20 -5.57
N LEU A 305 2.85 -8.30 -6.25
CA LEU A 305 1.87 -9.30 -5.85
C LEU A 305 0.39 -8.86 -5.96
N VAL A 306 0.06 -7.56 -5.94
CA VAL A 306 -1.30 -7.01 -6.14
C VAL A 306 -1.55 -6.64 -7.60
N GLY A 307 -2.06 -7.61 -8.35
CA GLY A 307 -2.47 -7.39 -9.75
C GLY A 307 -3.82 -6.69 -9.93
N SER A 308 -4.71 -6.82 -8.94
CA SER A 308 -6.15 -6.62 -9.12
C SER A 308 -6.71 -5.52 -8.23
N ILE A 309 -7.15 -4.46 -8.91
CA ILE A 309 -7.96 -3.37 -8.37
C ILE A 309 -9.38 -3.64 -8.84
N LYS A 310 -10.31 -3.92 -7.93
CA LYS A 310 -11.71 -4.20 -8.29
C LYS A 310 -12.66 -3.26 -7.57
N TYR A 311 -13.44 -2.49 -8.33
CA TYR A 311 -14.54 -1.71 -7.78
C TYR A 311 -15.70 -2.61 -7.35
N VAL A 312 -16.45 -2.19 -6.33
CA VAL A 312 -17.64 -2.91 -5.85
C VAL A 312 -18.92 -2.25 -6.33
N GLY A 313 -19.96 -3.05 -6.56
CA GLY A 313 -21.33 -2.55 -6.71
C GLY A 313 -21.57 -1.53 -7.82
N GLY A 314 -20.75 -1.53 -8.87
CA GLY A 314 -20.88 -0.58 -10.00
C GLY A 314 -20.59 0.88 -9.64
N VAL A 315 -19.88 1.14 -8.54
CA VAL A 315 -19.52 2.51 -8.13
C VAL A 315 -18.53 3.19 -9.08
N ASP A 316 -17.97 2.45 -10.04
CA ASP A 316 -17.07 2.92 -11.09
C ASP A 316 -17.77 3.53 -12.30
N GLN A 317 -19.11 3.61 -12.29
CA GLN A 317 -19.87 4.24 -13.37
C GLN A 317 -19.97 5.77 -13.18
N PRO A 318 -19.58 6.59 -14.17
CA PRO A 318 -19.81 8.03 -14.15
C PRO A 318 -21.28 8.38 -13.89
N GLY A 319 -21.52 9.40 -13.07
CA GLY A 319 -22.84 9.81 -12.57
C GLY A 319 -23.28 9.10 -11.29
N THR A 320 -22.54 8.08 -10.83
CA THR A 320 -22.85 7.40 -9.56
C THR A 320 -22.54 8.32 -8.37
N THR A 321 -23.48 8.44 -7.44
CA THR A 321 -23.24 9.14 -6.17
C THR A 321 -22.70 8.18 -5.13
N VAL A 322 -21.63 8.59 -4.44
CA VAL A 322 -21.03 7.88 -3.32
C VAL A 322 -21.09 8.71 -2.05
N ARG A 323 -21.29 8.06 -0.90
CA ARG A 323 -21.24 8.71 0.43
C ARG A 323 -19.85 8.56 1.05
N ARG A 324 -19.43 9.55 1.84
CA ARG A 324 -18.21 9.43 2.66
C ARG A 324 -18.23 8.13 3.49
N GLY A 325 -17.15 7.38 3.42
CA GLY A 325 -17.02 6.08 4.07
C GLY A 325 -17.64 4.89 3.34
N GLN A 326 -18.25 5.08 2.17
CA GLN A 326 -18.72 3.96 1.34
C GLN A 326 -17.54 3.20 0.75
N CYS A 327 -17.60 1.86 0.78
CA CYS A 327 -16.62 1.01 0.10
C CYS A 327 -16.67 1.28 -1.41
N LEU A 328 -15.52 1.61 -2.00
CA LEU A 328 -15.36 1.84 -3.43
C LEU A 328 -14.81 0.61 -4.13
N GLY A 329 -13.88 -0.11 -3.50
CA GLY A 329 -13.30 -1.30 -4.10
C GLY A 329 -12.38 -2.08 -3.16
N ALA A 330 -11.82 -3.16 -3.68
CA ALA A 330 -10.93 -4.07 -2.97
C ALA A 330 -9.65 -4.36 -3.76
N PHE A 331 -8.54 -4.45 -3.04
CA PHE A 331 -7.30 -5.04 -3.52
C PHE A 331 -7.30 -6.52 -3.17
N TYR A 332 -6.80 -7.34 -4.10
CA TYR A 332 -6.57 -8.76 -3.91
C TYR A 332 -5.10 -8.97 -3.56
N TYR A 333 -4.72 -10.14 -3.04
CA TYR A 333 -3.49 -10.33 -2.24
C TYR A 333 -2.23 -9.56 -2.68
N GLY A 334 -1.57 -8.88 -1.73
CA GLY A 334 -0.25 -8.23 -1.82
C GLY A 334 -0.22 -6.80 -1.21
N GLY A 335 0.81 -5.99 -1.52
CA GLY A 335 0.87 -4.58 -1.08
C GLY A 335 0.03 -3.62 -1.95
N SER A 336 -0.62 -2.63 -1.35
CA SER A 336 -1.43 -1.66 -2.10
C SER A 336 -1.35 -0.26 -1.50
N THR A 337 -1.73 0.76 -2.28
CA THR A 337 -1.76 2.15 -1.81
C THR A 337 -2.95 2.88 -2.41
N VAL A 338 -3.57 3.73 -1.61
CA VAL A 338 -4.60 4.67 -2.06
C VAL A 338 -4.07 6.08 -1.89
N ILE A 339 -4.02 6.84 -2.98
CA ILE A 339 -3.63 8.25 -2.95
C ILE A 339 -4.88 9.10 -3.13
N VAL A 340 -5.05 10.13 -2.29
CA VAL A 340 -6.12 11.11 -2.42
C VAL A 340 -5.50 12.48 -2.67
N LEU A 341 -5.92 13.14 -3.76
CA LEU A 341 -5.52 14.51 -4.07
C LEU A 341 -6.68 15.47 -3.85
N PHE A 342 -6.36 16.60 -3.23
CA PHE A 342 -7.28 17.70 -2.99
C PHE A 342 -6.73 18.97 -3.66
N PRO A 343 -7.56 19.76 -4.37
CA PRO A 343 -7.14 21.06 -4.89
C PRO A 343 -6.67 22.01 -3.79
N ARG A 344 -5.90 23.04 -4.16
CA ARG A 344 -5.44 24.07 -3.23
C ARG A 344 -6.63 24.68 -2.47
N GLY A 345 -6.53 24.70 -1.14
CA GLY A 345 -7.58 25.25 -0.26
C GLY A 345 -8.85 24.40 -0.15
N GLU A 346 -8.85 23.17 -0.69
CA GLU A 346 -9.98 22.27 -0.53
C GLU A 346 -10.01 21.55 0.83
N ILE A 347 -8.84 21.41 1.46
CA ILE A 347 -8.70 20.78 2.76
C ILE A 347 -7.54 21.42 3.54
N VAL A 348 -7.75 21.59 4.83
CA VAL A 348 -6.68 21.75 5.84
C VAL A 348 -6.54 20.39 6.51
N LEU A 349 -5.39 19.75 6.28
CA LEU A 349 -5.08 18.45 6.88
C LEU A 349 -4.85 18.61 8.37
N ASP A 350 -5.24 17.61 9.15
CA ASP A 350 -5.04 17.65 10.59
C ASP A 350 -3.54 17.74 10.92
N GLN A 351 -3.19 18.67 11.82
CA GLN A 351 -1.81 19.07 12.07
C GLN A 351 -0.92 17.92 12.57
N ASP A 352 -1.50 16.96 13.30
CA ASP A 352 -0.79 15.79 13.79
C ASP A 352 -0.33 14.88 12.64
N LEU A 353 -1.17 14.67 11.62
CA LEU A 353 -0.81 13.89 10.44
C LEU A 353 0.31 14.56 9.63
N VAL A 354 0.22 15.88 9.46
CA VAL A 354 1.26 16.65 8.76
C VAL A 354 2.58 16.59 9.53
N ARG A 355 2.57 16.87 10.84
CA ARG A 355 3.76 16.81 11.70
C ARG A 355 4.41 15.43 11.68
N ASN A 356 3.60 14.37 11.78
CA ASN A 356 4.12 13.00 11.74
C ASN A 356 4.81 12.71 10.40
N SER A 357 4.25 13.21 9.29
CA SER A 357 4.77 12.96 7.94
C SER A 357 6.04 13.77 7.62
N THR A 358 6.16 15.00 8.14
CA THR A 358 7.29 15.90 7.83
C THR A 358 8.39 15.88 8.88
N GLU A 359 8.04 16.22 10.14
CA GLU A 359 9.01 16.39 11.23
C GLU A 359 9.46 15.03 11.77
N GLU A 360 8.51 14.14 12.06
CA GLU A 360 8.80 12.81 12.60
C GLU A 360 9.22 11.81 11.52
N LYS A 361 8.89 12.09 10.26
CA LYS A 361 9.11 11.21 9.09
C LYS A 361 8.58 9.79 9.33
N CYS A 362 7.39 9.72 9.91
CA CYS A 362 6.70 8.48 10.25
C CYS A 362 5.37 8.42 9.52
N GLU A 363 4.94 7.21 9.19
CA GLU A 363 3.55 7.00 8.85
C GLU A 363 2.69 7.03 10.10
N THR A 364 1.39 7.28 9.93
CA THR A 364 0.41 7.26 11.00
C THR A 364 -0.58 6.10 10.78
N LEU A 365 -0.79 5.25 11.79
CA LEU A 365 -1.80 4.21 11.74
C LEU A 365 -3.19 4.85 11.74
N MET A 366 -3.95 4.58 10.69
CA MET A 366 -5.26 5.17 10.44
C MET A 366 -6.26 4.09 10.08
N ARG A 367 -7.54 4.33 10.40
CA ARG A 367 -8.66 3.47 10.01
C ARG A 367 -9.61 4.20 9.09
N VAL A 368 -10.33 3.46 8.25
CA VAL A 368 -11.44 4.01 7.45
C VAL A 368 -12.37 4.82 8.35
N GLY A 369 -12.77 6.00 7.86
CA GLY A 369 -13.74 6.86 8.55
C GLY A 369 -13.12 7.88 9.49
N TRP A 370 -11.90 7.65 10.00
CA TRP A 370 -11.18 8.65 10.81
C TRP A 370 -10.93 9.90 9.99
N ARG A 371 -11.09 11.08 10.61
CA ARG A 371 -10.90 12.37 9.95
C ARG A 371 -9.45 12.52 9.49
N VAL A 372 -9.22 13.03 8.29
CA VAL A 372 -7.87 13.37 7.78
C VAL A 372 -7.66 14.88 7.74
N GLY A 373 -8.75 15.62 7.59
CA GLY A 373 -8.77 17.07 7.58
C GLY A 373 -10.18 17.58 7.32
N THR A 374 -10.33 18.90 7.30
CA THR A 374 -11.60 19.56 6.99
C THR A 374 -11.37 20.72 6.04
N LYS A 375 -12.38 21.09 5.26
CA LYS A 375 -12.43 22.40 4.64
C LYS A 375 -12.78 23.46 5.69
N GLU A 376 -12.06 24.56 5.68
CA GLU A 376 -12.33 25.75 6.51
C GLU A 376 -13.25 26.75 5.78
#